data_AF-A0A9W6S2H6-F1
#
_entry.id   AF-A0A9W6S2H6-F1
#
_cell.length_a   1.000
_cell.length_b   1.000
_cell.length_c   1.000
_cell.angle_alpha   90.00
_cell.angle_beta   90.00
_cell.angle_gamma   90.00
#
_symmetry.space_group_name_H-M   'P 1'
#
loop_
_entity.id
_entity.type
_entity.pdbx_description
1 polymer ?
#
loop_
_entity_poly.entity_id
_entity_poly.type
_entity_poly.pdbx_seq_one_letter_code
_entity_poly.pdbx_strand_id
1 'polypeptide(L)'
;MPGEAREMTEFLRVALGFPAVVPGLFLLVVLAYWALVACGALDALAGAAVAVLVSLFVAVAWFACLAGAVLLRRGDVSGVLPSTGVLVASVLLSALLTRLLMRPLRRMVAEEAVPTRRDFVGRMCVISTGRVDLRFGQAVVRAADGSAAVIQVRQQRNRDDEPALKAGSTALIFDYDAEGEFFWVMPYDADLDPHRSPR
;
A
#
# COMPACT_ATOMS: atom_id res chain seq x y z
N MET A 1 -40.39 33.37 -3.46
CA MET A 1 -39.33 32.34 -3.62
C MET A 1 -39.46 31.47 -4.89
N PRO A 2 -39.86 31.96 -6.09
CA PRO A 2 -39.88 31.13 -7.31
C PRO A 2 -38.54 31.05 -8.06
N GLY A 3 -37.58 31.93 -7.75
CA GLY A 3 -36.26 31.97 -8.41
C GLY A 3 -35.34 30.81 -8.01
N GLU A 4 -35.30 30.48 -6.72
CA GLU A 4 -34.39 29.46 -6.17
C GLU A 4 -34.71 28.05 -6.68
N ALA A 5 -36.00 27.69 -6.77
CA ALA A 5 -36.43 26.43 -7.36
C ALA A 5 -36.07 26.35 -8.86
N ARG A 6 -36.13 27.47 -9.59
CA ARG A 6 -35.79 27.52 -11.03
C ARG A 6 -34.28 27.36 -11.26
N GLU A 7 -33.45 28.02 -10.46
CA GLU A 7 -31.99 27.84 -10.50
C GLU A 7 -31.57 26.42 -10.12
N MET A 8 -32.17 25.86 -9.07
CA MET A 8 -31.90 24.48 -8.65
C MET A 8 -32.31 23.46 -9.73
N THR A 9 -33.43 23.69 -10.41
CA THR A 9 -33.87 22.83 -11.52
C THR A 9 -32.94 22.94 -12.73
N GLU A 10 -32.41 24.15 -13.01
CA GLU A 10 -31.46 24.35 -14.12
C GLU A 10 -30.11 23.69 -13.83
N PHE A 11 -29.63 23.80 -12.59
CA PHE A 11 -28.43 23.12 -12.12
C PHE A 11 -28.57 21.60 -12.22
N LEU A 12 -29.69 21.04 -11.75
CA LEU A 12 -29.99 19.61 -11.86
C LEU A 12 -30.04 19.16 -13.33
N ARG A 13 -30.60 19.98 -14.22
CA ARG A 13 -30.65 19.68 -15.67
C ARG A 13 -29.27 19.63 -16.32
N VAL A 14 -28.34 20.44 -15.83
CA VAL A 14 -26.94 20.45 -16.29
C VAL A 14 -26.17 19.27 -15.69
N ALA A 15 -26.36 18.99 -14.40
CA ALA A 15 -25.67 17.92 -13.69
C ALA A 15 -26.11 16.52 -14.15
N LEU A 16 -27.41 16.34 -14.44
CA LEU A 16 -28.01 15.10 -14.96
C LEU A 16 -28.00 15.05 -16.50
N GLY A 17 -27.56 16.12 -17.16
CA GLY A 17 -27.45 16.20 -18.60
C GLY A 17 -26.21 15.48 -19.14
N PHE A 18 -26.27 15.07 -20.40
CA PHE A 18 -25.07 14.60 -21.12
C PHE A 18 -24.10 15.78 -21.32
N PRO A 19 -22.79 15.67 -21.01
CA PRO A 19 -22.03 14.47 -20.59
C PRO A 19 -21.82 14.26 -19.08
N ALA A 20 -22.26 15.19 -18.22
CA ALA A 20 -21.98 15.20 -16.77
C ALA A 20 -22.63 14.04 -15.99
N VAL A 21 -23.67 13.42 -16.54
CA VAL A 21 -24.37 12.27 -15.92
C VAL A 21 -23.44 11.06 -15.71
N VAL A 22 -22.48 10.84 -16.59
CA VAL A 22 -21.58 9.67 -16.56
C VAL A 22 -20.71 9.67 -15.30
N PRO A 23 -19.90 10.72 -15.02
CA PRO A 23 -19.15 10.80 -13.77
C PRO A 23 -20.05 10.96 -12.53
N GLY A 24 -21.24 11.54 -12.67
CA GLY A 24 -22.22 11.63 -11.57
C GLY A 24 -22.64 10.25 -11.04
N LEU A 25 -22.79 9.26 -11.93
CA LEU A 25 -23.09 7.89 -11.55
C LEU A 25 -21.98 7.25 -10.71
N PHE A 26 -20.71 7.46 -11.09
CA PHE A 26 -19.56 6.98 -10.32
C PHE A 26 -19.46 7.63 -8.94
N LEU A 27 -19.80 8.91 -8.83
CA LEU A 27 -19.82 9.64 -7.56
C LEU A 27 -20.87 9.06 -6.59
N LEU A 28 -22.01 8.62 -7.12
CA LEU A 28 -23.03 7.90 -6.36
C LEU A 28 -22.51 6.58 -5.78
N VAL A 29 -21.75 5.81 -6.57
CA VAL A 29 -21.13 4.56 -6.10
C VAL A 29 -20.11 4.84 -4.98
N VAL A 30 -19.31 5.89 -5.12
CA VAL A 30 -18.36 6.32 -4.08
C VAL A 30 -19.09 6.70 -2.79
N LEU A 31 -20.17 7.48 -2.88
CA LEU A 31 -20.96 7.86 -1.71
C LEU A 31 -21.60 6.65 -1.03
N ALA A 32 -22.11 5.69 -1.80
CA ALA A 32 -22.67 4.45 -1.27
C ALA A 32 -21.62 3.62 -0.51
N TYR A 33 -20.40 3.52 -1.05
CA TYR A 33 -19.28 2.88 -0.37
C TYR A 33 -18.97 3.56 0.98
N TRP A 34 -18.88 4.89 1.01
CA TRP A 34 -18.61 5.61 2.26
C TRP A 34 -19.74 5.50 3.28
N ALA A 35 -21.01 5.42 2.84
CA ALA A 35 -22.13 5.15 3.71
C ALA A 35 -22.03 3.75 4.36
N LEU A 36 -21.63 2.73 3.61
CA LEU A 36 -21.39 1.38 4.14
C LEU A 36 -20.23 1.35 5.13
N VAL A 37 -19.14 2.07 4.85
CA VAL A 37 -18.01 2.22 5.78
C VAL A 37 -18.44 2.95 7.06
N ALA A 38 -19.18 4.06 6.94
CA ALA A 38 -19.67 4.82 8.09
C ALA A 38 -20.66 4.02 8.96
N CYS A 39 -21.45 3.14 8.35
CA CYS A 39 -22.34 2.21 9.05
C CYS A 39 -21.57 1.08 9.77
N GLY A 40 -20.26 0.96 9.56
CA GLY A 40 -19.43 -0.08 10.15
C GLY A 40 -19.59 -1.46 9.48
N ALA A 41 -20.19 -1.51 8.28
CA ALA A 41 -20.38 -2.74 7.53
C ALA A 41 -19.09 -3.23 6.83
N LEU A 42 -18.05 -2.39 6.79
CA LEU A 42 -16.76 -2.65 6.14
C LEU A 42 -15.62 -2.15 7.03
N ASP A 43 -14.61 -2.98 7.28
CA ASP A 43 -13.40 -2.57 8.00
C ASP A 43 -12.56 -1.60 7.14
N ALA A 44 -12.47 -0.35 7.60
CA ALA A 44 -11.79 0.74 6.88
C ALA A 44 -10.24 0.62 6.89
N LEU A 45 -9.69 -0.21 7.76
CA LEU A 45 -8.29 -0.15 8.18
C LEU A 45 -7.29 -0.48 7.07
N ALA A 46 -7.64 -1.35 6.12
CA ALA A 46 -6.74 -1.73 5.02
C ALA A 46 -6.97 -0.92 3.73
N GLY A 47 -8.13 -0.28 3.57
CA GLY A 47 -8.57 0.31 2.29
C GLY A 47 -8.85 1.81 2.31
N ALA A 48 -8.92 2.45 3.47
CA ALA A 48 -9.37 3.84 3.59
C ALA A 48 -8.53 4.83 2.77
N ALA A 49 -7.19 4.72 2.80
CA ALA A 49 -6.32 5.61 2.03
C ALA A 49 -6.55 5.49 0.52
N VAL A 50 -6.72 4.27 0.02
CA VAL A 50 -7.03 4.00 -1.39
C VAL A 50 -8.42 4.52 -1.74
N ALA A 51 -9.41 4.30 -0.87
CA ALA A 51 -10.77 4.78 -1.06
C ALA A 51 -10.86 6.32 -1.06
N VAL A 52 -10.07 7.01 -0.23
CA VAL A 52 -9.95 8.48 -0.23
C VAL A 52 -9.32 8.97 -1.53
N LEU A 53 -8.31 8.29 -2.05
CA LEU A 53 -7.73 8.64 -3.34
C LEU A 53 -8.75 8.47 -4.48
N VAL A 54 -9.49 7.36 -4.48
CA VAL A 54 -10.51 7.07 -5.48
C VAL A 54 -11.67 8.07 -5.38
N SER A 55 -12.08 8.48 -4.19
CA SER A 55 -13.14 9.47 -4.03
C SER A 55 -12.71 10.86 -4.51
N LEU A 56 -11.51 11.30 -4.13
CA LEU A 56 -10.93 12.56 -4.62
C LEU A 56 -10.82 12.55 -6.16
N PHE A 57 -10.40 11.42 -6.71
CA PHE A 57 -10.28 11.23 -8.13
C PHE A 57 -11.60 11.38 -8.89
N VAL A 58 -12.64 10.69 -8.41
CA VAL A 58 -13.99 10.76 -9.00
C VAL A 58 -14.58 12.17 -8.86
N ALA A 59 -14.36 12.85 -7.72
CA ALA A 59 -14.81 14.21 -7.52
C ALA A 59 -14.16 15.21 -8.50
N VAL A 60 -12.85 15.12 -8.70
CA VAL A 60 -12.14 15.99 -9.66
C VAL A 60 -12.58 15.71 -11.10
N ALA A 61 -12.77 14.44 -11.46
CA ALA A 61 -13.29 14.07 -12.78
C ALA A 61 -14.70 14.63 -13.02
N TRP A 62 -15.58 14.56 -12.00
CA TRP A 62 -16.92 15.12 -12.06
C TRP A 62 -16.88 16.64 -12.23
N PHE A 63 -16.05 17.35 -11.46
CA PHE A 63 -15.93 18.80 -11.55
C PHE A 63 -15.38 19.26 -12.91
N ALA A 64 -14.39 18.56 -13.45
CA ALA A 64 -13.84 18.84 -14.78
C ALA A 64 -14.89 18.63 -15.89
N CYS A 65 -15.72 17.59 -15.78
CA CYS A 65 -16.79 17.31 -16.73
C CYS A 65 -17.90 18.39 -16.65
N LEU A 66 -18.26 18.80 -15.43
CA LEU A 66 -19.24 19.86 -15.19
C LEU A 66 -18.76 21.22 -15.75
N ALA A 67 -17.49 21.57 -15.49
CA ALA A 67 -16.87 22.79 -16.02
C ALA A 67 -16.82 22.78 -17.56
N GLY A 68 -16.49 21.63 -18.16
CA GLY A 68 -16.52 21.45 -19.62
C GLY A 68 -17.93 21.66 -20.18
N ALA A 69 -18.95 21.03 -19.59
CA ALA A 69 -20.35 21.17 -20.03
C ALA A 69 -20.86 22.63 -19.96
N VAL A 70 -20.47 23.38 -18.91
CA VAL A 70 -20.79 24.81 -18.78
C VAL A 70 -20.08 25.65 -19.85
N LEU A 71 -18.81 25.34 -20.15
CA LEU A 71 -18.03 26.08 -21.13
C LEU A 71 -18.56 25.87 -22.56
N LEU A 72 -19.01 24.66 -22.92
CA LEU A 72 -19.71 24.41 -24.19
C LEU A 72 -21.01 25.21 -24.29
N ARG A 73 -21.83 25.22 -23.23
CA ARG A 73 -23.08 25.99 -23.21
C ARG A 73 -22.84 27.50 -23.33
N ARG A 74 -21.73 28.01 -22.79
CA ARG A 74 -21.35 29.44 -22.90
C ARG A 74 -20.85 29.83 -24.29
N GLY A 75 -20.23 28.91 -25.02
CA GLY A 75 -19.70 29.16 -26.36
C GLY A 75 -20.72 28.97 -27.50
N ASP A 76 -21.98 28.67 -27.17
CA ASP A 76 -23.08 28.37 -28.11
C ASP A 76 -22.79 27.24 -29.12
N VAL A 77 -21.74 26.46 -28.86
CA VAL A 77 -21.32 25.29 -29.64
C VAL A 77 -22.13 24.08 -29.20
N SER A 78 -23.35 24.00 -29.72
CA SER A 78 -24.23 22.84 -29.53
C SER A 78 -23.97 21.80 -30.63
N GLY A 79 -23.58 20.59 -30.24
CA GLY A 79 -23.30 19.51 -31.18
C GLY A 79 -22.75 18.24 -30.50
N VAL A 80 -22.95 17.10 -31.15
CA VAL A 80 -22.54 15.78 -30.62
C VAL A 80 -21.02 15.61 -30.63
N LEU A 81 -20.33 16.25 -31.58
CA LEU A 81 -18.86 16.25 -31.71
C LEU A 81 -18.12 16.95 -30.55
N PRO A 82 -18.43 18.22 -30.21
CA PRO A 82 -17.72 18.90 -29.12
C PRO A 82 -18.05 18.29 -27.75
N SER A 83 -19.25 17.73 -27.56
CA SER A 83 -19.66 17.07 -26.31
C SER A 83 -18.99 15.71 -26.11
N THR A 84 -18.78 14.92 -27.17
CA THR A 84 -17.93 13.70 -27.10
C THR A 84 -16.46 14.06 -26.90
N GLY A 85 -15.97 15.15 -27.51
CA GLY A 85 -14.62 15.67 -27.29
C GLY A 85 -14.34 16.02 -25.82
N VAL A 86 -15.29 16.68 -25.15
CA VAL A 86 -15.16 16.97 -23.71
C VAL A 86 -15.26 15.72 -22.86
N LEU A 87 -16.11 14.75 -23.20
CA LEU A 87 -16.16 13.47 -22.49
C LEU A 87 -14.80 12.74 -22.59
N VAL A 88 -14.21 12.68 -23.78
CA VAL A 88 -12.88 12.08 -23.99
C VAL A 88 -11.79 12.86 -23.26
N ALA A 89 -11.81 14.19 -23.33
CA ALA A 89 -10.84 15.05 -22.63
C ALA A 89 -10.93 14.89 -21.11
N SER A 90 -12.15 14.81 -20.55
CA SER A 90 -12.37 14.55 -19.13
C SER A 90 -11.88 13.16 -18.73
N VAL A 91 -12.15 12.12 -19.54
CA VAL A 91 -11.64 10.75 -19.28
C VAL A 91 -10.12 10.71 -19.35
N LEU A 92 -9.49 11.40 -20.30
CA LEU A 92 -8.03 11.46 -20.42
C LEU A 92 -7.39 12.25 -19.28
N LEU A 93 -7.97 13.39 -18.91
CA LEU A 93 -7.52 14.20 -17.78
C LEU A 93 -7.65 13.43 -16.47
N SER A 94 -8.76 12.71 -16.32
CA SER A 94 -9.01 11.77 -15.23
C SER A 94 -7.93 10.68 -15.25
N ALA A 95 -7.75 9.90 -16.32
CA ALA A 95 -6.71 8.88 -16.40
C ALA A 95 -5.28 9.41 -16.12
N LEU A 96 -4.97 10.64 -16.56
CA LEU A 96 -3.70 11.31 -16.26
C LEU A 96 -3.56 11.63 -14.77
N LEU A 97 -4.60 12.19 -14.15
CA LEU A 97 -4.61 12.48 -12.71
C LEU A 97 -4.52 11.21 -11.87
N THR A 98 -5.24 10.13 -12.22
CA THR A 98 -5.10 8.84 -11.51
C THR A 98 -3.66 8.36 -11.59
N ARG A 99 -3.05 8.41 -12.77
CA ARG A 99 -1.66 7.98 -12.97
C ARG A 99 -0.68 8.87 -12.21
N LEU A 100 -0.91 10.18 -12.18
CA LEU A 100 -0.07 11.12 -11.47
C LEU A 100 -0.17 10.96 -9.96
N LEU A 101 -1.35 10.59 -9.44
CA LEU A 101 -1.62 10.41 -8.01
C LEU A 101 -1.26 9.00 -7.50
N MET A 102 -1.47 7.97 -8.33
CA MET A 102 -1.02 6.60 -8.06
C MET A 102 0.50 6.46 -8.12
N ARG A 103 1.22 7.29 -8.89
CA ARG A 103 2.69 7.25 -8.93
C ARG A 103 3.35 7.54 -7.56
N PRO A 104 3.05 8.64 -6.86
CA PRO A 104 3.57 8.89 -5.53
C PRO A 104 2.93 7.95 -4.51
N LEU A 105 1.64 7.63 -4.62
CA LEU A 105 1.02 6.70 -3.68
C LEU A 105 1.65 5.30 -3.77
N ARG A 106 1.97 4.78 -4.95
CA ARG A 106 2.69 3.50 -5.11
C ARG A 106 4.16 3.57 -4.69
N ARG A 107 4.72 4.78 -4.56
CA ARG A 107 6.03 5.00 -3.93
C ARG A 107 5.92 5.09 -2.40
N MET A 108 4.82 5.60 -1.87
CA MET A 108 4.57 5.68 -0.41
C MET A 108 3.98 4.38 0.16
N VAL A 109 3.23 3.63 -0.67
CA VAL A 109 2.76 2.25 -0.51
C VAL A 109 3.70 1.32 -1.29
N ALA A 110 4.97 1.71 -1.43
CA ALA A 110 5.99 0.69 -1.50
C ALA A 110 5.94 0.03 -0.12
N GLU A 111 5.12 -1.02 -0.06
CA GLU A 111 5.23 -2.20 0.78
C GLU A 111 6.51 -2.11 1.61
N GLU A 112 6.40 -2.18 2.95
CA GLU A 112 7.51 -2.65 3.78
C GLU A 112 8.15 -3.77 2.98
N ALA A 113 9.29 -3.48 2.37
CA ALA A 113 9.97 -4.43 1.53
C ALA A 113 10.34 -5.50 2.55
N VAL A 114 9.54 -6.57 2.60
CA VAL A 114 9.82 -7.77 3.38
C VAL A 114 11.30 -7.96 3.14
N PRO A 115 12.15 -7.75 4.17
CA PRO A 115 13.59 -7.69 3.96
C PRO A 115 13.91 -8.92 3.15
N THR A 116 14.49 -8.72 1.96
CA THR A 116 14.67 -9.82 1.01
C THR A 116 15.36 -10.88 1.84
N ARG A 117 14.85 -12.12 1.92
CA ARG A 117 15.25 -13.04 3.01
C ARG A 117 16.79 -13.20 3.14
N ARG A 118 17.54 -12.94 2.06
CA ARG A 118 19.00 -12.80 2.02
C ARG A 118 19.62 -11.60 2.76
N ASP A 119 18.90 -10.51 3.00
CA ASP A 119 19.33 -9.31 3.75
C ASP A 119 19.57 -9.59 5.24
N PHE A 120 19.07 -10.73 5.75
CA PHE A 120 19.37 -11.21 7.10
C PHE A 120 20.71 -11.96 7.17
N VAL A 121 21.27 -12.38 6.02
CA VAL A 121 22.59 -13.01 5.98
C VAL A 121 23.67 -11.98 6.38
N GLY A 122 24.56 -12.40 7.26
CA GLY A 122 25.57 -11.53 7.88
C GLY A 122 25.09 -10.79 9.13
N ARG A 123 23.83 -10.97 9.57
CA ARG A 123 23.30 -10.34 10.79
C ARG A 123 23.28 -11.30 11.98
N MET A 124 23.28 -10.68 13.17
CA MET A 124 23.12 -11.36 14.44
C MET A 124 21.65 -11.61 14.74
N CYS A 125 21.35 -12.81 15.23
CA CYS A 125 20.06 -13.19 15.75
C CYS A 125 20.19 -13.73 17.18
N VAL A 126 19.10 -13.65 17.95
CA VAL A 126 19.02 -14.22 19.30
C VAL A 126 18.10 -15.42 19.25
N ILE A 127 18.60 -16.56 19.70
CA ILE A 127 17.83 -17.80 19.71
C ILE A 127 16.66 -17.69 20.68
N SER A 128 15.45 -18.00 20.21
CA SER A 128 14.23 -17.98 21.02
C SER A 128 13.87 -19.37 21.56
N THR A 129 14.22 -20.43 20.83
CA THR A 129 13.92 -21.81 21.21
C THR A 129 14.96 -22.41 22.17
N GLY A 130 14.53 -23.31 23.05
CA GLY A 130 15.42 -23.96 24.02
C GLY A 130 16.53 -24.83 23.41
N ARG A 131 16.36 -25.23 22.14
CA ARG A 131 17.35 -25.97 21.34
C ARG A 131 17.25 -25.54 19.88
N VAL A 132 18.37 -25.58 19.18
CA VAL A 132 18.46 -25.47 17.71
C VAL A 132 19.18 -26.72 17.20
N ASP A 133 18.59 -27.38 16.21
CA ASP A 133 19.14 -28.56 15.55
C ASP A 133 19.00 -28.47 14.02
N LEU A 134 19.37 -29.53 13.30
CA LEU A 134 19.27 -29.63 11.84
C LEU A 134 17.83 -29.62 11.29
N ARG A 135 16.81 -29.65 12.15
CA ARG A 135 15.39 -29.76 11.80
C ARG A 135 14.54 -28.65 12.41
N PHE A 136 14.95 -28.09 13.55
CA PHE A 136 14.14 -27.22 14.37
C PHE A 136 14.97 -26.15 15.07
N GLY A 137 14.50 -24.92 15.02
CA GLY A 137 15.02 -23.80 15.78
C GLY A 137 14.34 -22.50 15.36
N GLN A 138 14.15 -21.59 16.30
CA GLN A 138 13.68 -20.23 15.99
C GLN A 138 14.61 -19.21 16.62
N ALA A 139 14.81 -18.12 15.90
CA ALA A 139 15.56 -16.97 16.39
C ALA A 139 14.83 -15.68 16.05
N VAL A 140 15.13 -14.65 16.82
CA VAL A 140 14.69 -13.28 16.58
C VAL A 140 15.85 -12.52 15.97
N VAL A 141 15.67 -12.00 14.76
CA VAL A 141 16.63 -11.11 14.10
C VAL A 141 16.10 -9.68 14.15
N ARG A 142 16.99 -8.72 14.43
CA ARG A 142 16.66 -7.30 14.31
C ARG A 142 16.98 -6.83 12.90
N ALA A 143 15.98 -6.26 12.23
CA ALA A 143 16.16 -5.63 10.94
C ALA A 143 16.85 -4.26 11.07
N ALA A 144 17.37 -3.73 9.96
CA ALA A 144 18.08 -2.44 9.94
C ALA A 144 17.17 -1.25 10.29
N ASP A 145 15.87 -1.43 10.12
CA ASP A 145 14.80 -0.49 10.53
C ASP A 145 14.47 -0.56 12.03
N GLY A 146 15.10 -1.47 12.78
CA GLY A 146 14.87 -1.68 14.22
C GLY A 146 13.71 -2.62 14.54
N SER A 147 12.97 -3.11 13.54
CA SER A 147 11.92 -4.12 13.71
C SER A 147 12.52 -5.48 14.07
N ALA A 148 11.72 -6.33 14.73
CA ALA A 148 12.13 -7.68 15.11
C ALA A 148 11.31 -8.70 14.31
N ALA A 149 12.00 -9.64 13.64
CA ALA A 149 11.38 -10.71 12.88
C ALA A 149 11.76 -12.07 13.49
N VAL A 150 10.78 -12.98 13.59
CA VAL A 150 11.02 -14.38 13.99
C VAL A 150 11.34 -15.18 12.74
N ILE A 151 12.50 -15.83 12.73
CA ILE A 151 13.00 -16.63 11.61
C ILE A 151 13.25 -18.08 12.04
N GLN A 152 13.07 -19.02 11.11
CA GLN A 152 13.44 -20.43 11.27
C GLN A 152 14.96 -20.55 11.11
N VAL A 153 15.63 -21.13 12.10
CA VAL A 153 17.08 -21.30 12.08
C VAL A 153 17.48 -22.75 12.29
N ARG A 154 18.59 -23.15 11.66
CA ARG A 154 19.17 -24.48 11.77
C ARG A 154 20.67 -24.39 11.98
N GLN A 155 21.20 -25.32 12.76
CA GLN A 155 22.63 -25.43 13.02
C GLN A 155 23.16 -26.72 12.40
N GLN A 156 24.16 -26.61 11.52
CA GLN A 156 24.80 -27.78 10.94
C GLN A 156 25.75 -28.37 11.98
N ARG A 157 25.48 -29.60 12.43
CA ARG A 157 26.29 -30.32 13.43
C ARG A 157 27.69 -30.72 12.93
N ASN A 158 28.13 -30.22 11.78
CA ASN A 158 29.32 -30.68 11.06
C ASN A 158 30.65 -30.11 11.60
N ARG A 159 30.60 -29.36 12.71
CA ARG A 159 31.79 -28.92 13.45
C ARG A 159 31.67 -29.49 14.87
N ASP A 160 32.28 -30.64 15.08
CA ASP A 160 32.11 -31.49 16.27
C ASP A 160 32.47 -30.84 17.63
N ASP A 161 32.93 -29.58 17.64
CA ASP A 161 33.27 -28.81 18.85
C ASP A 161 32.33 -27.60 19.14
N GLU A 162 31.31 -27.34 18.32
CA GLU A 162 30.41 -26.19 18.55
C GLU A 162 29.26 -26.54 19.52
N PRO A 163 29.11 -25.81 20.64
CA PRO A 163 28.05 -26.07 21.61
C PRO A 163 26.67 -25.84 20.98
N ALA A 164 25.71 -26.69 21.34
CA ALA A 164 24.33 -26.54 20.91
C ALA A 164 23.77 -25.18 21.34
N LEU A 165 23.22 -24.45 20.38
CA LEU A 165 22.62 -23.15 20.63
C LEU A 165 21.37 -23.28 21.51
N LYS A 166 21.33 -22.52 22.61
CA LYS A 166 20.23 -22.47 23.59
C LYS A 166 19.50 -21.14 23.51
N ALA A 167 18.27 -21.11 24.04
CA ALA A 167 17.50 -19.87 24.16
C ALA A 167 18.32 -18.75 24.82
N GLY A 168 18.29 -17.56 24.24
CA GLY A 168 19.05 -16.39 24.66
C GLY A 168 20.47 -16.30 24.11
N SER A 169 20.99 -17.32 23.43
CA SER A 169 22.31 -17.28 22.79
C SER A 169 22.26 -16.41 21.54
N THR A 170 23.34 -15.68 21.29
CA THR A 170 23.50 -14.92 20.04
C THR A 170 24.14 -15.82 18.98
N ALA A 171 23.60 -15.79 17.76
CA ALA A 171 24.09 -16.57 16.63
C ALA A 171 24.14 -15.74 15.35
N LEU A 172 25.16 -15.97 14.52
CA LEU A 172 25.34 -15.29 13.23
C LEU A 172 24.62 -16.07 12.15
N ILE A 173 23.80 -15.38 11.35
CA ILE A 173 23.18 -15.94 10.15
C ILE A 173 24.20 -15.91 9.02
N PHE A 174 24.64 -17.05 8.51
CA PHE A 174 25.67 -17.09 7.46
C PHE A 174 25.12 -17.49 6.10
N ASP A 175 23.99 -18.18 6.04
CA ASP A 175 23.38 -18.58 4.78
C ASP A 175 21.85 -18.75 4.91
N TYR A 176 21.17 -18.73 3.77
CA TYR A 176 19.73 -18.92 3.65
C TYR A 176 19.42 -20.01 2.63
N ASP A 177 18.71 -21.05 3.07
CA ASP A 177 18.25 -22.15 2.23
C ASP A 177 16.83 -21.86 1.73
N ALA A 178 16.70 -21.65 0.41
CA ALA A 178 15.43 -21.35 -0.24
C ALA A 178 14.54 -22.59 -0.43
N GLU A 179 15.10 -23.80 -0.47
CA GLU A 179 14.32 -25.03 -0.61
C GLU A 179 13.65 -25.39 0.72
N GLY A 180 14.36 -25.19 1.82
CA GLY A 180 13.89 -25.48 3.18
C GLY A 180 13.22 -24.31 3.91
N GLU A 181 13.30 -23.10 3.37
CA GLU A 181 12.79 -21.86 3.98
C GLU A 181 13.34 -21.64 5.41
N PHE A 182 14.64 -21.86 5.58
CA PHE A 182 15.31 -21.68 6.87
C PHE A 182 16.70 -21.05 6.72
N PHE A 183 17.19 -20.50 7.82
CA PHE A 183 18.50 -19.85 7.91
C PHE A 183 19.52 -20.73 8.60
N TRP A 184 20.72 -20.81 8.04
CA TRP A 184 21.84 -21.45 8.70
C TRP A 184 22.51 -20.48 9.66
N VAL A 185 22.69 -20.93 10.91
CA VAL A 185 23.29 -20.12 11.97
C VAL A 185 24.47 -20.83 12.61
N MET A 186 25.42 -20.04 13.08
CA MET A 186 26.56 -20.50 13.86
C MET A 186 26.66 -19.74 15.19
N PRO A 187 27.19 -20.35 16.26
CA PRO A 187 27.48 -19.66 17.50
C PRO A 187 28.34 -18.43 17.24
N TYR A 188 27.95 -17.33 17.85
CA TYR A 188 28.70 -16.09 17.76
C TYR A 188 29.16 -15.68 19.14
N ASP A 189 30.46 -15.47 19.24
CA ASP A 189 31.06 -14.95 20.44
C ASP A 189 30.95 -13.42 20.44
N ALA A 190 30.27 -12.86 21.44
CA ALA A 190 30.03 -11.42 21.55
C ALA A 190 31.31 -10.60 21.77
N ASP A 191 32.42 -11.26 22.07
CA ASP A 191 33.75 -10.64 22.15
C ASP A 191 34.36 -10.38 20.75
N LEU A 192 33.80 -10.97 19.69
CA LEU A 192 34.18 -10.72 18.29
C LEU A 192 33.30 -9.67 17.58
N ASP A 193 32.48 -8.92 18.33
CA ASP A 193 31.62 -7.87 17.76
C ASP A 193 32.38 -6.55 17.51
N PRO A 194 32.67 -6.20 16.24
CA PRO A 194 33.34 -4.96 15.91
C PRO A 194 32.48 -3.71 16.17
N HIS A 195 31.18 -3.88 16.46
CA HIS A 195 30.23 -2.80 16.73
C HIS A 195 29.78 -2.75 18.20
N ARG A 196 30.39 -3.55 19.07
CA ARG A 196 30.12 -3.49 20.51
C ARG A 196 30.63 -2.18 21.09
N SER A 197 29.70 -1.32 21.52
CA SER A 197 30.05 -0.14 22.31
C SER A 197 30.74 -0.58 23.62
N PRO A 198 31.93 -0.03 23.94
CA PRO A 198 32.60 -0.35 25.20
C PRO A 198 31.71 0.08 26.38
N ARG A 199 31.62 -0.79 27.39
CA ARG A 199 30.92 -0.53 28.65
C ARG A 199 31.76 0.34 29.57
#